data_AF-A0A252F5D7-F1
#
_entry.id   AF-A0A252F5D7-F1
#
_cell.length_a   1.000
_cell.length_b   1.000
_cell.length_c   1.000
_cell.angle_alpha   90.00
_cell.angle_beta   90.00
_cell.angle_gamma   90.00
#
_symmetry.space_group_name_H-M   'P 1'
#
loop_
_entity.id
_entity.type
_entity.pdbx_description
1 polymer ?
#
loop_
_entity_poly.entity_id
_entity_poly.type
_entity_poly.pdbx_seq_one_letter_code
_entity_poly.pdbx_strand_id
1 'polypeptide(L)'
;MKSNLRNEIKSFIVRSGYTMQEVVDRLSEDYGWSDSVSNLSNKLQRESLRYVEAVQLADALGYDIIWGPRKSETLVGRGGAAK
;
A
#
# COMPACT_ATOMS: atom_id res chain seq x y z
N MET A 1 -3.52 -18.51 6.36
CA MET A 1 -2.36 -17.62 6.57
C MET A 1 -2.89 -16.20 6.65
N LYS A 2 -2.82 -15.53 7.80
CA LYS A 2 -3.08 -14.08 7.83
C LYS A 2 -1.94 -13.43 7.06
N SER A 3 -2.24 -12.90 5.89
CA SER A 3 -1.35 -11.97 5.19
C SER A 3 -1.21 -10.75 6.08
N ASN A 4 -0.17 -10.72 6.92
CA ASN A 4 0.16 -9.51 7.67
C ASN A 4 0.54 -8.44 6.65
N LEU A 5 -0.03 -7.24 6.77
CA LEU A 5 0.24 -6.04 5.97
C LEU A 5 1.75 -5.88 5.65
N ARG A 6 2.60 -6.21 6.62
CA ARG A 6 4.06 -6.27 6.50
C ARG A 6 4.58 -7.12 5.34
N ASN A 7 4.09 -8.34 5.17
CA ASN A 7 4.59 -9.26 4.14
C ASN A 7 4.12 -8.85 2.75
N GLU A 8 2.92 -8.28 2.65
CA GLU A 8 2.39 -7.72 1.41
C GLU A 8 3.22 -6.51 0.96
N ILE A 9 3.44 -5.53 1.82
CA ILE A 9 4.26 -4.37 1.47
C ILE A 9 5.70 -4.79 1.10
N LYS A 10 6.30 -5.72 1.86
CA LYS A 10 7.63 -6.24 1.52
C LYS A 10 7.68 -6.94 0.16
N SER A 11 6.63 -7.65 -0.24
CA SER A 11 6.62 -8.32 -1.54
C SER A 11 6.57 -7.31 -2.69
N PHE A 12 5.83 -6.20 -2.53
CA PHE A 12 5.86 -5.09 -3.50
C PHE A 12 7.24 -4.45 -3.61
N ILE A 13 7.91 -4.18 -2.48
CA ILE A 13 9.27 -3.61 -2.47
C ILE A 13 10.25 -4.50 -3.27
N VAL A 14 10.27 -5.80 -2.96
CA VAL A 14 11.15 -6.76 -3.67
C VAL A 14 10.76 -6.90 -5.14
N ARG A 15 9.47 -6.89 -5.47
CA ARG A 15 8.99 -7.02 -6.86
C ARG A 15 9.33 -5.79 -7.70
N SER A 16 9.38 -4.60 -7.11
CA SER A 16 9.86 -3.37 -7.76
C SER A 16 11.38 -3.33 -7.93
N GLY A 17 12.11 -4.35 -7.47
CA GLY A 17 13.57 -4.41 -7.58
C GLY A 17 14.29 -3.54 -6.55
N TYR A 18 13.61 -3.10 -5.50
CA TYR A 18 14.21 -2.29 -4.44
C TYR A 18 14.53 -3.13 -3.21
N THR A 19 15.63 -2.76 -2.55
CA THR A 19 15.90 -3.11 -1.16
C THR A 19 15.06 -2.24 -0.22
N MET A 20 14.92 -2.67 1.03
CA MET A 20 14.26 -1.86 2.06
C MET A 20 14.97 -0.51 2.28
N GLN A 21 16.30 -0.47 2.13
CA GLN A 21 17.10 0.74 2.36
C GLN A 21 16.84 1.76 1.25
N GLU A 22 16.91 1.35 -0.02
CA GLU A 22 16.64 2.24 -1.16
C GLU A 22 15.25 2.88 -1.11
N VAL A 23 14.24 2.14 -0.60
CA VAL A 23 12.90 2.68 -0.41
C VAL A 23 12.87 3.74 0.69
N VAL A 24 13.51 3.52 1.84
CA VAL A 24 13.51 4.55 2.91
C VAL A 24 14.36 5.75 2.55
N ASP A 25 15.45 5.57 1.80
CA ASP A 25 16.28 6.66 1.30
C ASP A 25 15.45 7.56 0.36
N ARG A 26 14.77 6.96 -0.63
CA ARG A 26 13.86 7.71 -1.52
C ARG A 26 12.75 8.42 -0.76
N LEU A 27 12.09 7.73 0.18
CA LEU A 27 11.04 8.35 1.00
C LEU A 27 11.57 9.47 1.89
N SER A 28 12.83 9.39 2.30
CA SER A 28 13.49 10.47 3.05
C SER A 28 13.75 11.68 2.15
N GLU A 29 14.29 11.46 0.96
CA GLU A 29 14.61 12.51 -0.03
C GLU A 29 13.35 13.21 -0.55
N ASP A 30 12.35 12.46 -1.01
CA ASP A 30 11.18 13.01 -1.70
C ASP A 30 10.09 13.50 -0.73
N TYR A 31 10.01 12.90 0.45
CA TYR A 31 8.88 13.08 1.37
C TYR A 31 9.27 13.40 2.82
N GLY A 32 10.57 13.51 3.13
CA GLY A 32 11.06 13.85 4.47
C GLY A 32 10.81 12.76 5.52
N TRP A 33 10.70 11.49 5.11
CA TRP A 33 10.64 10.38 6.05
C TRP A 33 11.96 10.22 6.81
N SER A 34 11.91 9.51 7.94
CA SER A 34 13.14 8.94 8.51
C SER A 34 13.72 7.91 7.53
N ASP A 35 15.00 8.06 7.25
CA ASP A 35 15.91 7.17 6.51
C ASP A 35 16.16 5.80 7.19
N SER A 36 15.51 5.54 8.32
CA SER A 36 15.70 4.30 9.06
C SER A 36 14.74 3.20 8.62
N VAL A 37 15.30 2.10 8.10
CA VAL A 37 14.56 0.85 7.84
C VAL A 37 13.80 0.36 9.08
N SER A 38 14.35 0.58 10.28
CA SER A 38 13.70 0.16 11.54
C SER A 38 12.37 0.88 11.78
N ASN A 39 12.28 2.16 11.40
CA ASN A 39 11.06 2.95 11.53
C ASN A 39 9.96 2.42 10.61
N LEU A 40 10.28 2.20 9.33
CA LEU A 40 9.35 1.57 8.38
C LEU A 40 8.93 0.17 8.86
N SER A 41 9.88 -0.68 9.26
CA SER A 41 9.57 -2.03 9.75
C SER A 41 8.66 -2.02 10.99
N ASN A 42 8.86 -1.08 11.91
CA ASN A 42 8.01 -0.93 13.10
C ASN A 42 6.59 -0.49 12.74
N LYS A 43 6.43 0.46 11.81
CA LYS A 43 5.10 0.86 11.31
C LYS A 43 4.36 -0.30 10.67
N LEU A 44 5.04 -1.09 9.84
CA LEU A 44 4.47 -2.28 9.21
C LEU A 44 4.11 -3.37 10.22
N GLN A 45 4.93 -3.57 11.25
CA GLN A 45 4.69 -4.57 12.30
C GLN A 45 3.52 -4.19 13.21
N ARG A 46 3.35 -2.90 13.51
CA ARG A 46 2.28 -2.38 14.38
C ARG A 46 1.02 -1.98 13.63
N GLU A 47 0.99 -2.23 12.31
CA GLU A 47 -0.11 -1.84 11.42
C GLU A 47 -0.49 -0.35 11.56
N SER A 48 0.53 0.50 11.77
CA SER A 48 0.37 1.92 12.08
C SER A 48 0.74 2.83 10.92
N LEU A 49 0.73 2.32 9.69
CA LEU A 49 1.02 3.09 8.48
C LEU A 49 -0.15 4.05 8.21
N ARG A 50 0.13 5.35 8.18
CA ARG A 50 -0.91 6.36 7.87
C ARG A 50 -1.26 6.32 6.40
N TYR A 51 -2.45 6.81 6.03
CA TYR A 51 -2.88 6.83 4.62
C TYR A 51 -1.92 7.61 3.72
N VAL A 52 -1.49 8.81 4.14
CA VAL A 52 -0.49 9.60 3.39
C VAL A 52 0.82 8.83 3.19
N GLU A 53 1.21 8.03 4.18
CA GLU A 53 2.43 7.24 4.13
C GLU A 53 2.29 6.06 3.16
N ALA A 54 1.10 5.45 3.09
CA ALA A 54 0.79 4.43 2.10
C ALA A 54 0.83 5.00 0.67
N VAL A 55 0.27 6.19 0.46
CA VAL A 55 0.29 6.89 -0.85
C VAL A 55 1.72 7.18 -1.30
N GLN A 56 2.54 7.76 -0.42
CA GLN A 56 3.95 8.08 -0.72
C GLN A 56 4.79 6.82 -0.96
N LEU A 57 4.53 5.75 -0.20
CA LEU A 57 5.18 4.46 -0.42
C LEU A 57 4.79 3.85 -1.78
N ALA A 58 3.53 3.95 -2.18
CA ALA A 58 3.09 3.47 -3.49
C ALA A 58 3.77 4.27 -4.61
N ASP A 59 3.78 5.60 -4.50
CA ASP A 59 4.46 6.48 -5.46
C ASP A 59 5.96 6.17 -5.57
N ALA A 60 6.67 6.06 -4.44
CA ALA A 60 8.09 5.71 -4.38
C ALA A 60 8.41 4.34 -5.01
N LEU A 61 7.42 3.45 -5.11
CA LEU A 61 7.52 2.14 -5.73
C LEU A 61 6.99 2.10 -7.18
N GLY A 62 6.46 3.21 -7.69
CA GLY A 62 5.87 3.32 -9.02
C GLY A 62 4.48 2.70 -9.15
N TYR A 63 3.66 2.74 -8.08
CA TYR A 63 2.31 2.21 -8.04
C TYR A 63 1.27 3.28 -7.72
N ASP A 64 0.05 3.08 -8.24
CA ASP A 64 -1.12 3.85 -7.86
C ASP A 64 -1.94 3.15 -6.77
N ILE A 65 -2.48 3.95 -5.83
CA ILE A 65 -3.55 3.49 -4.93
C ILE A 65 -4.90 3.85 -5.55
N ILE A 66 -5.65 2.83 -5.95
CA ILE A 66 -6.99 3.01 -6.52
C ILE A 66 -8.09 2.63 -5.52
N TRP A 67 -9.10 3.49 -5.41
CA TRP A 67 -10.35 3.13 -4.75
C TRP A 67 -11.26 2.43 -5.75
N GLY A 68 -11.51 1.14 -5.53
CA GLY A 68 -12.43 0.35 -6.34
C GLY A 68 -13.73 0.05 -5.59
N PRO A 69 -14.86 -0.13 -6.29
CA PRO A 69 -16.06 -0.69 -5.66
C PRO A 69 -15.72 -2.06 -5.06
N ARG A 70 -16.26 -2.35 -3.87
CA ARG A 70 -16.10 -3.70 -3.31
C ARG A 70 -16.78 -4.69 -4.25
N LYS A 71 -16.14 -5.84 -4.52
CA LYS A 71 -16.72 -6.92 -5.34
C LYS A 71 -18.01 -7.53 -4.74
N SER A 72 -18.46 -7.07 -3.58
CA SER A 72 -19.73 -7.44 -2.95
C SER A 72 -20.81 -6.40 -3.21
N GLU A 73 -21.24 -6.33 -4.46
CA GLU A 73 -22.61 -6.02 -4.87
C GLU A 73 -22.66 -6.23 -6.37
N THR A 74 -22.58 -7.50 -6.78
CA THR A 74 -23.32 -7.92 -7.96
C THR A 74 -24.72 -7.38 -7.77
N LEU A 75 -25.12 -6.44 -8.63
CA LEU A 75 -26.42 -5.80 -8.63
C LEU A 75 -27.52 -6.87 -8.68
N VAL A 76 -27.97 -7.34 -7.51
CA VAL A 76 -29.25 -8.02 -7.38
C VAL A 76 -30.29 -6.90 -7.36
N GLY A 77 -30.99 -6.74 -8.48
CA GLY A 77 -32.23 -5.97 -8.51
C GLY A 77 -32.15 -4.60 -9.17
N ARG A 78 -31.84 -4.55 -10.47
CA ARG A 78 -32.47 -3.58 -11.39
C ARG A 78 -32.94 -4.28 -12.66
N GLY A 79 -33.67 -5.38 -12.50
CA GLY A 79 -34.63 -5.83 -13.50
C GLY A 79 -35.87 -4.96 -13.37
N GLY A 80 -35.83 -3.78 -13.99
CA GLY A 80 -37.04 -3.00 -14.22
C GLY A 80 -37.99 -3.84 -15.05
N ALA A 81 -39.21 -4.03 -14.56
CA ALA A 81 -40.33 -4.46 -15.37
C ALA A 81 -40.49 -3.45 -16.52
N ALA A 82 -40.01 -3.82 -17.71
CA ALA A 82 -40.45 -3.21 -18.95
C ALA A 82 -41.70 -3.98 -19.38
N LYS A 83 -42.75 -3.20 -19.61
CA LYS A 83 -44.12 -3.54 -20.03
C LYS A 83 -44.27 -4.78 -20.90
#